data_AF-A0A966KMW6-F1
#
_entry.id   AF-A0A966KMW6-F1
#
_cell.length_a   1.000
_cell.length_b   1.000
_cell.length_c   1.000
_cell.angle_alpha   90.00
_cell.angle_beta   90.00
_cell.angle_gamma   90.00
#
_symmetry.space_group_name_H-M   'P 1'
#
loop_
_entity.id
_entity.type
_entity.pdbx_description
1 polymer ?
#
loop_
_entity_poly.entity_id
_entity_poly.type
_entity_poly.pdbx_seq_one_letter_code
_entity_poly.pdbx_strand_id
1 'polypeptide(L)'
;DFPKTDKRGPIKFHWYEGKVGNNGKDNKGEKNLPPLDLLHGATPKNSGLLIVGTDGVMHSPNDYGADWSVYKGGKWHKRSEVDMPEPTLPRNGRGDNGMKEELVKAIREGKPEIAMSNFNYSGNHTEAILLGNVAMRAGGKFTWDAKNMKTNRKDTDKLISKVYRAGWEVDPA
;
A
#
# COMPACT_ATOMS: atom_id res chain seq x y z
N ASP A 1 -3.62 -3.71 -10.80
CA ASP A 1 -3.41 -2.45 -11.51
C ASP A 1 -4.34 -1.38 -10.99
N PHE A 2 -3.79 -0.22 -10.65
CA PHE A 2 -4.59 0.96 -10.38
C PHE A 2 -4.84 1.71 -11.71
N PRO A 3 -6.09 2.09 -12.00
CA PRO A 3 -6.43 2.76 -13.25
C PRO A 3 -5.73 4.13 -13.35
N LYS A 4 -5.63 4.64 -14.58
CA LYS A 4 -5.22 6.02 -14.83
C LYS A 4 -6.21 7.00 -14.20
N THR A 5 -5.75 8.19 -13.87
CA THR A 5 -6.58 9.31 -13.44
C THR A 5 -6.29 10.52 -14.33
N ASP A 6 -7.00 11.63 -14.14
CA ASP A 6 -6.72 12.88 -14.87
C ASP A 6 -5.34 13.46 -14.54
N LYS A 7 -4.74 13.06 -13.41
CA LYS A 7 -3.46 13.56 -12.91
C LYS A 7 -2.28 12.61 -13.14
N ARG A 8 -2.53 11.33 -13.45
CA ARG A 8 -1.47 10.33 -13.65
C ARG A 8 -1.88 9.16 -14.53
N GLY A 9 -0.91 8.51 -15.16
CA GLY A 9 -1.09 7.23 -15.85
C GLY A 9 -1.54 6.08 -14.93
N PRO A 10 -1.84 4.90 -15.51
CA PRO A 10 -2.14 3.70 -14.73
C PRO A 10 -0.89 3.27 -13.96
N ILE A 11 -1.08 2.70 -12.76
CA ILE A 11 0.01 2.21 -11.91
C ILE A 11 -0.11 0.69 -11.82
N LYS A 12 0.96 -0.01 -12.20
CA LYS A 12 1.12 -1.42 -11.86
C LYS A 12 1.64 -1.51 -10.44
N PHE A 13 0.93 -2.25 -9.61
CA PHE A 13 1.28 -2.47 -8.23
C PHE A 13 1.55 -3.95 -8.01
N HIS A 14 2.72 -4.25 -7.48
CA HIS A 14 3.16 -5.60 -7.17
C HIS A 14 3.41 -5.70 -5.67
N TRP A 15 2.79 -6.69 -5.03
CA TRP A 15 3.03 -7.02 -3.63
C TRP A 15 3.84 -8.31 -3.56
N TYR A 16 5.03 -8.26 -2.97
CA TYR A 16 5.85 -9.42 -2.68
C TYR A 16 5.84 -9.64 -1.17
N GLU A 17 5.37 -10.81 -0.74
CA GLU A 17 5.23 -11.14 0.69
C GLU A 17 5.72 -12.55 0.98
N GLY A 18 6.32 -12.71 2.16
CA GLY A 18 6.64 -14.01 2.72
C GLY A 18 7.62 -14.84 1.89
N LYS A 19 7.34 -16.14 1.82
CA LYS A 19 8.20 -17.13 1.17
C LYS A 19 7.40 -18.06 0.27
N VAL A 20 7.87 -18.25 -0.96
CA VAL A 20 7.35 -19.25 -1.88
C VAL A 20 7.70 -20.64 -1.34
N GLY A 21 6.71 -21.53 -1.28
CA GLY A 21 6.86 -22.90 -0.76
C GLY A 21 6.78 -23.03 0.77
N ASN A 22 6.47 -21.94 1.50
CA ASN A 22 6.24 -22.01 2.94
C ASN A 22 4.90 -22.70 3.24
N ASN A 23 4.91 -23.66 4.19
CA ASN A 23 3.76 -24.48 4.56
C ASN A 23 3.02 -24.00 5.82
N GLY A 24 3.45 -22.88 6.42
CA GLY A 24 2.91 -22.30 7.65
C GLY A 24 3.28 -23.05 8.93
N LYS A 25 4.00 -24.17 8.85
CA LYS A 25 4.45 -24.99 9.99
C LYS A 25 5.92 -24.79 10.31
N ASP A 26 6.73 -24.53 9.30
CA ASP A 26 8.12 -24.12 9.44
C ASP A 26 8.39 -22.84 8.63
N ASN A 27 9.46 -22.12 8.97
CA ASN A 27 9.84 -20.91 8.25
C ASN A 27 10.73 -21.22 7.03
N LYS A 28 10.49 -22.34 6.34
CA LYS A 28 11.23 -22.72 5.13
C LYS A 28 10.61 -22.06 3.89
N GLY A 29 11.26 -22.25 2.75
CA GLY A 29 10.89 -21.63 1.47
C GLY A 29 11.83 -20.50 1.05
N GLU A 30 11.65 -20.04 -0.18
CA GLU A 30 12.45 -18.99 -0.81
C GLU A 30 11.77 -17.63 -0.59
N LYS A 31 12.53 -16.59 -0.23
CA LYS A 31 11.94 -15.25 -0.06
C LYS A 31 11.29 -14.80 -1.35
N ASN A 32 10.02 -14.41 -1.26
CA ASN A 32 9.32 -13.80 -2.36
C ASN A 32 9.77 -12.34 -2.48
N LEU A 33 10.64 -12.07 -3.44
CA LEU A 33 11.27 -10.76 -3.64
C LEU A 33 10.89 -10.21 -5.02
N PRO A 34 10.93 -8.89 -5.22
CA PRO A 34 10.88 -8.33 -6.55
C PRO A 34 12.05 -8.83 -7.41
N PRO A 35 11.94 -8.74 -8.74
CA PRO A 35 13.07 -8.95 -9.64
C PRO A 35 14.30 -8.14 -9.15
N LEU A 36 15.42 -8.84 -8.90
CA LEU A 36 16.57 -8.25 -8.23
C LEU A 36 17.32 -7.21 -9.08
N ASP A 37 17.12 -7.24 -10.40
CA ASP A 37 17.60 -6.22 -11.33
C ASP A 37 17.00 -4.84 -11.04
N LEU A 38 15.75 -4.78 -10.56
CA LEU A 38 15.11 -3.52 -10.15
C LEU A 38 15.79 -2.87 -8.93
N LEU A 39 16.56 -3.65 -8.16
CA LEU A 39 17.31 -3.15 -7.00
C LEU A 39 18.68 -2.59 -7.40
N HIS A 40 19.12 -2.71 -8.66
CA HIS A 40 20.41 -2.16 -9.13
C HIS A 40 21.58 -2.41 -8.15
N GLY A 41 21.69 -3.66 -7.69
CA GLY A 41 22.73 -4.11 -6.75
C GLY A 41 22.49 -3.81 -5.27
N ALA A 42 21.41 -3.09 -4.92
CA ALA A 42 21.02 -2.87 -3.53
C ALA A 42 20.54 -4.18 -2.88
N THR A 43 20.95 -4.40 -1.63
CA THR A 43 20.50 -5.58 -0.87
C THR A 43 19.04 -5.41 -0.44
N PRO A 44 18.14 -6.33 -0.80
CA PRO A 44 16.75 -6.28 -0.33
C PRO A 44 16.68 -6.44 1.19
N LYS A 45 15.77 -5.69 1.81
CA LYS A 45 15.45 -5.80 3.24
C LYS A 45 14.19 -6.65 3.43
N ASN A 46 13.83 -6.91 4.69
CA ASN A 46 12.62 -7.67 5.02
C ASN A 46 11.32 -6.88 4.82
N SER A 47 11.43 -5.58 4.59
CA SER A 47 10.36 -4.60 4.40
C SER A 47 10.94 -3.51 3.50
N GLY A 48 10.13 -2.90 2.64
CA GLY A 48 10.59 -1.91 1.68
C GLY A 48 9.65 -1.75 0.50
N LEU A 49 9.88 -0.69 -0.26
CA LEU A 49 9.15 -0.40 -1.49
C LEU A 49 10.09 0.08 -2.59
N LEU A 50 9.68 -0.21 -3.83
CA LEU A 50 10.30 0.29 -5.04
C LEU A 50 9.27 1.13 -5.81
N ILE A 51 9.70 2.31 -6.26
CA ILE A 51 8.96 3.10 -7.25
C ILE A 51 9.81 3.12 -8.52
N VAL A 52 9.33 2.44 -9.55
CA VAL A 52 10.01 2.33 -10.85
C VAL A 52 9.43 3.38 -11.79
N GLY A 53 10.24 4.38 -12.12
CA GLY A 53 9.91 5.43 -13.08
C GLY A 53 10.63 5.26 -14.42
N THR A 54 10.38 6.18 -15.35
CA THR A 54 11.06 6.20 -16.66
C THR A 54 12.54 6.57 -16.55
N ASP A 55 12.88 7.42 -15.57
CA ASP A 55 14.20 8.03 -15.44
C ASP A 55 15.08 7.35 -14.37
N GLY A 56 14.50 6.44 -13.58
CA GLY A 56 15.18 5.81 -12.46
C GLY A 56 14.25 5.06 -11.52
N VAL A 57 14.83 4.51 -10.46
CA VAL A 57 14.14 3.72 -9.43
C VAL A 57 14.37 4.34 -8.07
N MET A 58 13.30 4.65 -7.34
CA MET A 58 13.38 4.99 -5.92
C MET A 58 13.25 3.72 -5.08
N HIS A 59 14.12 3.54 -4.10
CA HIS A 59 14.08 2.44 -3.14
C HIS A 59 14.03 2.99 -1.72
N SER A 60 13.05 2.54 -0.94
CA SER A 60 13.04 2.70 0.51
C SER A 60 13.27 1.33 1.16
N PRO A 61 14.27 1.17 2.04
CA PRO A 61 14.55 -0.08 2.74
C PRO A 61 13.59 -0.36 3.92
N ASN A 62 12.43 0.29 3.92
CA ASN A 62 11.33 0.12 4.88
C ASN A 62 10.00 0.58 4.26
N ASP A 63 8.88 0.12 4.81
CA ASP A 63 7.54 0.44 4.28
C ASP A 63 7.04 1.85 4.67
N TYR A 64 7.72 2.53 5.59
CA TYR A 64 7.32 3.86 6.08
C TYR A 64 7.90 5.02 5.27
N GLY A 65 8.82 4.74 4.33
CA GLY A 65 9.51 5.78 3.56
C GLY A 65 10.36 6.72 4.42
N ALA A 66 10.77 6.27 5.62
CA ALA A 66 11.53 7.08 6.57
C ALA A 66 12.92 7.46 6.03
N ASP A 67 13.48 6.59 5.20
CA ASP A 67 14.72 6.79 4.46
C ASP A 67 14.55 6.23 3.04
N TRP A 68 15.26 6.77 2.07
CA TRP A 68 15.20 6.32 0.68
C TRP A 68 16.37 6.86 -0.16
N SER A 69 16.63 6.17 -1.26
CA SER A 69 17.60 6.55 -2.29
C SER A 69 16.99 6.41 -3.69
N VAL A 70 17.56 7.10 -4.67
CA VAL A 70 17.14 7.02 -6.07
C VAL A 70 18.31 6.53 -6.91
N TYR A 71 18.09 5.49 -7.71
CA TYR A 71 19.01 5.07 -8.75
C TYR A 71 18.72 5.84 -10.04
N LYS A 72 19.67 6.68 -10.47
CA LYS A 72 19.55 7.49 -11.69
C LYS A 72 20.93 7.73 -12.30
N GLY A 73 21.05 7.59 -13.61
CA GLY A 73 22.33 7.79 -14.32
C GLY A 73 23.42 6.80 -13.91
N GLY A 74 23.05 5.55 -13.63
CA GLY A 74 24.01 4.48 -13.32
C GLY A 74 24.47 4.40 -11.87
N LYS A 75 23.99 5.28 -10.98
CA LYS A 75 24.41 5.31 -9.56
C LYS A 75 23.25 5.64 -8.62
N TRP A 76 23.44 5.28 -7.35
CA TRP A 76 22.53 5.62 -6.25
C TRP A 76 22.82 7.02 -5.71
N HIS A 77 21.76 7.80 -5.52
CA HIS A 77 21.77 9.12 -4.89
C HIS A 77 20.95 9.03 -3.61
N LYS A 78 21.48 9.55 -2.50
CA LYS A 78 20.77 9.60 -1.22
C LYS A 78 19.66 10.64 -1.28
N ARG A 79 18.65 10.53 -0.42
CA ARG A 79 17.60 11.54 -0.25
C ARG A 79 18.10 12.98 -0.19
N SER A 80 19.23 13.24 0.47
CA SER A 80 19.82 14.58 0.60
C SER A 80 20.44 15.13 -0.69
N GLU A 81 20.60 14.30 -1.72
CA GLU A 81 21.24 14.62 -3.00
C GLU A 81 20.21 14.73 -4.14
N VAL A 82 18.92 14.57 -3.83
CA VAL A 82 17.83 14.55 -4.81
C VAL A 82 16.96 15.79 -4.62
N ASP A 83 16.72 16.52 -5.70
CA ASP A 83 15.76 17.61 -5.71
C ASP A 83 14.34 17.08 -5.45
N MET A 84 13.71 17.60 -4.40
CA MET A 84 12.37 17.17 -4.01
C MET A 84 11.30 17.81 -4.91
N PRO A 85 10.25 17.07 -5.28
CA PRO A 85 9.12 17.67 -5.97
C PRO A 85 8.39 18.68 -5.07
N GLU A 86 7.71 19.64 -5.70
CA GLU A 86 6.82 20.56 -5.00
C GLU A 86 5.79 19.80 -4.15
N PRO A 87 5.57 20.18 -2.88
CA PRO A 87 4.59 19.52 -2.03
C PRO A 87 3.17 19.63 -2.60
N THR A 88 2.55 18.49 -2.92
CA THR A 88 1.19 18.46 -3.50
C THR A 88 0.10 18.10 -2.49
N LEU A 89 0.46 17.69 -1.28
CA LEU A 89 -0.47 17.24 -0.24
C LEU A 89 -0.19 17.99 1.06
N PRO A 90 -1.24 18.38 1.80
CA PRO A 90 -1.05 18.99 3.11
C PRO A 90 -0.32 18.01 4.05
N ARG A 91 0.41 18.59 5.00
CA ARG A 91 1.11 17.86 6.06
C ARG A 91 0.68 18.47 7.38
N ASN A 92 0.29 17.60 8.30
CA ASN A 92 -0.01 17.97 9.68
C ASN A 92 1.18 18.69 10.35
N GLY A 93 2.39 18.16 10.16
CA GLY A 93 3.64 18.75 10.67
C GLY A 93 3.85 18.65 12.19
N ARG A 94 2.88 18.14 12.95
CA ARG A 94 2.88 18.11 14.43
C ARG A 94 2.74 16.70 15.01
N GLY A 95 2.98 15.69 14.18
CA GLY A 95 2.95 14.27 14.57
C GLY A 95 1.63 13.87 15.23
N ASP A 96 1.73 13.03 16.25
CA ASP A 96 0.59 12.48 16.99
C ASP A 96 -0.29 13.55 17.65
N ASN A 97 0.30 14.62 18.20
CA ASN A 97 -0.47 15.72 18.79
C ASN A 97 -1.34 16.43 17.74
N GLY A 98 -0.80 16.68 16.55
CA GLY A 98 -1.60 17.28 15.48
C GLY A 98 -2.73 16.37 15.02
N MET A 99 -2.54 15.04 15.00
CA MET A 99 -3.60 14.10 14.59
C MET A 99 -4.78 14.14 15.58
N LYS A 100 -4.48 14.22 16.89
CA LYS A 100 -5.50 14.37 17.94
C LYS A 100 -6.25 15.71 17.80
N GLU A 101 -5.53 16.78 17.51
CA GLU A 101 -6.15 18.08 17.29
C GLU A 101 -7.04 18.12 16.05
N GLU A 102 -6.61 17.52 14.93
CA GLU A 102 -7.42 17.36 13.72
C GLU A 102 -8.73 16.65 14.03
N LEU A 103 -8.68 15.56 14.81
CA LEU A 103 -9.87 14.81 15.24
C LEU A 103 -10.82 15.66 16.07
N VAL A 104 -10.31 16.34 17.12
CA VAL A 104 -11.13 17.20 17.98
C VAL A 104 -11.77 18.34 17.17
N LYS A 105 -11.01 18.95 16.26
CA LYS A 105 -11.49 20.01 15.38
C LYS A 105 -12.58 19.50 14.44
N ALA A 106 -12.36 18.36 13.80
CA ALA A 106 -13.34 17.70 12.93
C ALA A 106 -14.67 17.44 13.65
N ILE A 107 -14.62 16.95 14.89
CA ILE A 107 -15.83 16.72 15.71
C ILE A 107 -16.54 18.02 16.03
N ARG A 108 -15.81 19.03 16.51
CA ARG A 108 -16.39 20.33 16.90
C ARG A 108 -17.04 21.07 15.74
N GLU A 109 -16.44 20.98 14.56
CA GLU A 109 -16.95 21.66 13.36
C GLU A 109 -17.95 20.81 12.56
N GLY A 110 -18.13 19.53 12.92
CA GLY A 110 -18.94 18.59 12.14
C GLY A 110 -18.37 18.32 10.74
N LYS A 111 -17.04 18.36 10.60
CA LYS A 111 -16.31 18.33 9.31
C LYS A 111 -15.22 17.25 9.31
N PRO A 112 -15.56 16.00 8.94
CA PRO A 112 -14.62 14.88 8.93
C PRO A 112 -13.40 15.09 8.01
N GLU A 113 -13.53 15.88 6.95
CA GLU A 113 -12.49 16.18 5.97
C GLU A 113 -11.30 16.96 6.55
N ILE A 114 -11.46 17.56 7.74
CA ILE A 114 -10.36 18.19 8.48
C ILE A 114 -9.30 17.16 8.87
N ALA A 115 -9.70 15.92 9.17
CA ALA A 115 -8.78 14.84 9.44
C ALA A 115 -8.13 14.38 8.13
N MET A 116 -6.82 14.57 7.99
CA MET A 116 -6.10 14.27 6.75
C MET A 116 -6.13 12.76 6.42
N SER A 117 -6.30 11.90 7.43
CA SER A 117 -6.40 10.44 7.31
C SER A 117 -7.83 9.92 7.51
N ASN A 118 -8.85 10.68 7.12
CA ASN A 118 -10.26 10.28 7.23
C ASN A 118 -10.59 8.98 6.47
N PHE A 119 -11.76 8.41 6.74
CA PHE A 119 -12.17 7.11 6.17
C PHE A 119 -12.31 7.09 4.65
N ASN A 120 -12.62 8.22 4.00
CA ASN A 120 -12.69 8.28 2.53
C ASN A 120 -11.31 8.10 1.89
N TYR A 121 -10.26 8.58 2.56
CA TYR A 121 -8.88 8.37 2.12
C TYR A 121 -8.35 6.99 2.56
N SER A 122 -8.44 6.71 3.87
CA SER A 122 -7.83 5.52 4.48
C SER A 122 -8.54 4.22 4.12
N GLY A 123 -9.84 4.26 3.78
CA GLY A 123 -10.64 3.10 3.39
C GLY A 123 -10.08 2.43 2.13
N ASN A 124 -9.89 3.19 1.06
CA ASN A 124 -9.33 2.69 -0.20
C ASN A 124 -7.92 2.12 -0.03
N HIS A 125 -7.11 2.74 0.82
CA HIS A 125 -5.78 2.20 1.15
C HIS A 125 -5.91 0.85 1.86
N THR A 126 -6.75 0.78 2.90
CA THR A 126 -6.98 -0.45 3.67
C THR A 126 -7.52 -1.58 2.80
N GLU A 127 -8.45 -1.29 1.89
CA GLU A 127 -8.97 -2.25 0.92
C GLU A 127 -7.84 -2.88 0.09
N ALA A 128 -6.94 -2.06 -0.46
CA ALA A 128 -5.82 -2.55 -1.27
C ALA A 128 -4.87 -3.46 -0.46
N ILE A 129 -4.56 -3.10 0.80
CA ILE A 129 -3.74 -3.93 1.68
C ILE A 129 -4.43 -5.27 1.98
N LEU A 130 -5.72 -5.24 2.34
CA LEU A 130 -6.48 -6.44 2.66
C LEU A 130 -6.63 -7.38 1.46
N LEU A 131 -6.74 -6.84 0.25
CA LEU A 131 -6.76 -7.64 -0.97
C LEU A 131 -5.45 -8.41 -1.18
N GLY A 132 -4.31 -7.88 -0.71
CA GLY A 132 -3.04 -8.60 -0.65
C GLY A 132 -3.12 -9.86 0.22
N ASN A 133 -3.75 -9.75 1.40
CA ASN A 133 -4.00 -10.91 2.27
C ASN A 133 -4.90 -11.95 1.61
N VAL A 134 -5.94 -11.51 0.92
CA VAL A 134 -6.83 -12.39 0.16
C VAL A 134 -6.05 -13.12 -0.94
N ALA A 135 -5.19 -12.42 -1.67
CA ALA A 135 -4.37 -13.01 -2.73
C ALA A 135 -3.42 -14.10 -2.21
N MET A 136 -2.78 -13.85 -1.07
CA MET A 136 -1.92 -14.86 -0.44
C MET A 136 -2.69 -16.10 0.00
N ARG A 137 -3.91 -15.93 0.55
CA ARG A 137 -4.72 -17.04 1.03
C ARG A 137 -5.37 -17.85 -0.09
N ALA A 138 -5.87 -17.18 -1.13
CA ALA A 138 -6.58 -17.83 -2.22
C ALA A 138 -5.62 -18.52 -3.21
N GLY A 139 -4.43 -17.95 -3.41
CA GLY A 139 -3.49 -18.39 -4.44
C GLY A 139 -4.04 -18.22 -5.86
N GLY A 140 -3.14 -18.24 -6.84
CA GLY A 140 -3.50 -18.06 -8.25
C GLY A 140 -4.07 -16.67 -8.56
N LYS A 141 -4.63 -16.52 -9.77
CA LYS A 141 -5.14 -15.24 -10.27
C LYS A 141 -6.64 -15.10 -10.02
N PHE A 142 -7.08 -13.89 -9.70
CA PHE A 142 -8.48 -13.48 -9.68
C PHE A 142 -8.59 -12.01 -10.12
N THR A 143 -9.80 -11.58 -10.47
CA THR A 143 -10.12 -10.17 -10.76
C THR A 143 -10.84 -9.56 -9.57
N TRP A 144 -10.69 -8.25 -9.38
CA TRP A 144 -11.34 -7.49 -8.31
C TRP A 144 -12.25 -6.41 -8.88
N ASP A 145 -13.52 -6.44 -8.47
CA ASP A 145 -14.51 -5.39 -8.70
C ASP A 145 -14.63 -4.57 -7.41
N ALA A 146 -13.87 -3.48 -7.34
CA ALA A 146 -13.84 -2.60 -6.17
C ALA A 146 -15.18 -1.91 -5.89
N LYS A 147 -16.01 -1.70 -6.92
CA LYS A 147 -17.31 -1.02 -6.74
C LYS A 147 -18.30 -1.92 -6.01
N ASN A 148 -18.30 -3.21 -6.36
CA ASN A 148 -19.24 -4.19 -5.79
C ASN A 148 -18.59 -5.10 -4.73
N MET A 149 -17.34 -4.82 -4.35
CA MET A 149 -16.52 -5.60 -3.41
C MET A 149 -16.51 -7.09 -3.72
N LYS A 150 -16.25 -7.46 -4.98
CA LYS A 150 -16.36 -8.86 -5.47
C LYS A 150 -15.18 -9.34 -6.27
N THR A 151 -14.98 -10.66 -6.23
CA THR A 151 -14.04 -11.37 -7.09
C THR A 151 -14.76 -12.26 -8.09
N ASN A 152 -14.08 -12.62 -9.19
CA ASN A 152 -14.62 -13.59 -10.16
C ASN A 152 -14.52 -15.05 -9.69
N ARG A 153 -14.04 -15.30 -8.47
CA ARG A 153 -13.70 -16.63 -7.95
C ARG A 153 -14.42 -16.90 -6.64
N LYS A 154 -15.35 -17.86 -6.65
CA LYS A 154 -16.22 -18.16 -5.48
C LYS A 154 -15.46 -18.51 -4.20
N ASP A 155 -14.31 -19.16 -4.31
CA ASP A 155 -13.44 -19.50 -3.18
C ASP A 155 -12.77 -18.26 -2.59
N THR A 156 -12.41 -17.29 -3.44
CA THR A 156 -11.80 -16.02 -3.06
C THR A 156 -12.84 -15.05 -2.50
N ASP A 157 -14.04 -15.01 -3.09
CA ASP A 157 -15.15 -14.13 -2.69
C ASP A 157 -15.59 -14.36 -1.23
N LYS A 158 -15.53 -15.61 -0.78
CA LYS A 158 -15.79 -16.01 0.61
C LYS A 158 -14.79 -15.43 1.62
N LEU A 159 -13.66 -14.89 1.16
CA LEU A 159 -12.65 -14.27 2.01
C LEU A 159 -12.83 -12.75 2.15
N ILE A 160 -13.67 -12.14 1.30
CA ILE A 160 -13.85 -10.69 1.24
C ILE A 160 -14.65 -10.17 2.43
N SER A 161 -15.67 -10.92 2.84
CA SER A 161 -16.52 -10.57 3.97
C SER A 161 -16.63 -11.73 4.95
N LYS A 162 -17.21 -11.46 6.11
CA LYS A 162 -17.47 -12.43 7.17
C LYS A 162 -18.90 -12.29 7.65
N VAL A 163 -19.41 -13.34 8.28
CA VAL A 163 -20.66 -13.26 9.02
C VAL A 163 -20.42 -12.36 10.23
N TYR A 164 -21.15 -11.25 10.29
CA TYR A 164 -21.14 -10.36 11.44
C TYR A 164 -22.06 -10.92 12.53
N ARG A 165 -21.76 -10.59 13.79
CA ARG A 165 -22.62 -10.97 14.92
C ARG A 165 -23.96 -10.26 14.80
N ALA A 166 -25.04 -10.95 15.21
CA ALA A 166 -26.37 -10.36 15.27
C ALA A 166 -26.36 -8.99 15.98
N GLY A 167 -26.90 -7.95 15.33
CA GLY A 167 -26.94 -6.57 15.80
C GLY A 167 -25.67 -5.75 15.52
N TRP A 168 -24.70 -6.32 14.80
CA TRP A 168 -23.43 -5.69 14.40
C TRP A 168 -23.16 -5.88 12.90
N GLU A 169 -24.20 -6.15 12.13
CA GLU A 169 -24.14 -6.27 10.69
C GLU A 169 -23.66 -4.96 10.08
N VAL A 170 -22.75 -5.08 9.12
CA VAL A 170 -22.33 -3.97 8.27
C VAL A 170 -22.98 -4.21 6.93
N ASP A 171 -23.69 -3.21 6.41
CA ASP A 171 -24.21 -3.27 5.05
C ASP A 171 -23.01 -3.35 4.09
N PRO A 172 -22.84 -4.42 3.31
CA PRO A 172 -21.78 -4.46 2.32
C PRO A 172 -22.02 -3.33 1.31
N ALA A 173 -21.00 -2.49 1.13
CA ALA A 173 -21.00 -1.41 0.14
C ALA A 173 -21.24 -1.92 -1.29
#